data_AF-A0A0E2DB78-F1
#
_entry.id   AF-A0A0E2DB78-F1
#
_cell.length_a   1.000
_cell.length_b   1.000
_cell.length_c   1.000
_cell.angle_alpha   90.00
_cell.angle_beta   90.00
_cell.angle_gamma   90.00
#
_symmetry.space_group_name_H-M   'P 1'
#
loop_
_entity.id
_entity.type
_entity.pdbx_description
1 polymer ?
#
loop_
_entity_poly.entity_id
_entity_poly.type
_entity_poly.pdbx_seq_one_letter_code
_entity_poly.pdbx_strand_id
1 'polypeptide(L)'
;MKNSKIEWTDHTWNPVTGCTKVSAGCRNCYAEKLSKRKFGEWKDRDFSEILLKEHKLKEPFSIRKPSKIFVNSMSDLFHDDVPDSFIDRIFGVMALNPKHTFQVLTKRPERMLEYLTTEDRAGEIGDVAYSFVESNWQTRSIKMPHESTDKWSGLVEWPLPNVWLGVSVEDQETADERIPFLMEAPAKIKFISAEPLLGEIDLTNLETEDYGTVNALKGNLDILSMGYYEDVWGTLSPIDWVIAGGESGPNARLVRPNWIRNLRDQCTDADVPFFFKQWGDKRNSGARLDGEEWKQFPKKAADFLTQDEVDALLGPL
;
A
#
# COMPACT_ATOMS: atom_id res chain seq x y z
N MET A 1 15.94 -4.48 9.35
CA MET A 1 14.55 -3.97 9.50
C MET A 1 13.95 -4.46 10.84
N LYS A 2 12.95 -3.76 11.41
CA LYS A 2 12.32 -4.16 12.70
C LYS A 2 11.04 -4.98 12.47
N ASN A 3 10.70 -5.86 13.42
CA ASN A 3 9.39 -6.51 13.46
C ASN A 3 8.30 -5.46 13.67
N SER A 4 7.20 -5.62 12.95
CA SER A 4 6.05 -4.72 13.07
C SER A 4 5.24 -5.00 14.32
N LYS A 5 4.51 -3.99 14.80
CA LYS A 5 3.41 -4.14 15.77
C LYS A 5 2.04 -4.09 15.10
N ILE A 6 2.00 -3.91 13.78
CA ILE A 6 0.78 -3.90 12.99
C ILE A 6 0.43 -5.35 12.67
N GLU A 7 -0.72 -5.83 13.14
CA GLU A 7 -1.06 -7.26 13.16
C GLU A 7 -1.08 -7.94 11.80
N TRP A 8 -1.31 -7.18 10.74
CA TRP A 8 -1.44 -7.70 9.37
C TRP A 8 -0.13 -7.67 8.56
N THR A 9 1.01 -7.32 9.18
CA THR A 9 2.31 -7.25 8.51
C THR A 9 3.45 -7.79 9.40
N ASP A 10 4.51 -8.33 8.79
CA ASP A 10 5.61 -8.93 9.53
C ASP A 10 6.67 -7.87 9.90
N HIS A 11 6.95 -6.95 8.98
CA HIS A 11 7.95 -5.88 9.15
C HIS A 11 7.43 -4.53 8.65
N THR A 12 8.04 -3.44 9.14
CA THR A 12 7.83 -2.10 8.58
C THR A 12 9.12 -1.57 7.97
N TRP A 13 9.04 -1.08 6.74
CA TRP A 13 10.11 -0.40 6.06
C TRP A 13 9.76 1.09 5.91
N ASN A 14 10.60 1.99 6.43
CA ASN A 14 10.32 3.43 6.45
C ASN A 14 11.44 4.23 5.76
N PRO A 15 11.59 4.11 4.42
CA PRO A 15 12.51 4.94 3.64
C PRO A 15 12.10 6.42 3.61
N VAL A 16 10.84 6.74 3.91
CA VAL A 16 10.36 8.11 4.13
C VAL A 16 9.86 8.25 5.57
N THR A 17 9.90 9.46 6.12
CA THR A 17 9.26 9.81 7.40
C THR A 17 8.78 11.26 7.34
N GLY A 18 7.63 11.54 7.96
CA GLY A 18 6.97 12.85 7.89
C GLY A 18 5.75 12.80 6.99
N CYS A 19 4.75 13.62 7.28
CA CYS A 19 3.51 13.73 6.50
C CYS A 19 2.70 14.97 6.91
N THR A 20 1.90 15.48 5.99
CA THR A 20 0.86 16.49 6.23
C THR A 20 -0.52 15.84 6.40
N LYS A 21 -1.38 16.44 7.22
CA LYS A 21 -2.72 15.91 7.49
C LYS A 21 -3.68 16.32 6.37
N VAL A 22 -4.38 15.34 5.78
CA VAL A 22 -5.33 15.56 4.68
C VAL A 22 -6.77 15.18 5.00
N SER A 23 -7.01 14.40 6.07
CA SER A 23 -8.35 13.91 6.40
C SER A 23 -8.65 13.96 7.90
N ALA A 24 -9.92 13.71 8.25
CA ALA A 24 -10.35 13.58 9.63
C ALA A 24 -9.61 12.44 10.36
N GLY A 25 -9.21 11.37 9.67
CA GLY A 25 -8.43 10.25 10.24
C GLY A 25 -7.04 10.66 10.70
N CYS A 26 -6.46 11.71 10.11
CA CYS A 26 -5.13 12.21 10.48
C CYS A 26 -5.12 12.99 11.80
N ARG A 27 -6.29 13.33 12.38
CA ARG A 27 -6.40 14.18 13.58
C ARG A 27 -5.56 13.66 14.75
N ASN A 28 -5.67 12.37 15.08
CA ASN A 28 -4.92 11.71 16.17
C ASN A 28 -3.80 10.79 15.66
N CYS A 29 -3.13 11.16 14.57
CA CYS A 29 -2.09 10.36 13.92
C CYS A 29 -1.03 9.84 14.92
N TYR A 30 -0.88 8.51 14.99
CA TYR A 30 0.11 7.90 15.88
C TYR A 30 1.55 8.22 15.44
N ALA A 31 1.81 8.33 14.13
CA ALA A 31 3.14 8.61 13.60
C ALA A 31 3.62 10.00 14.03
N GLU A 32 2.75 11.02 13.97
CA GLU A 32 3.02 12.36 14.49
C GLU A 32 3.29 12.33 16.00
N LYS A 33 2.52 11.56 16.76
CA LYS A 33 2.75 11.43 18.21
C LYS A 33 4.09 10.74 18.53
N LEU A 34 4.47 9.73 17.76
CA LEU A 34 5.75 9.04 17.91
C LEU A 34 6.92 9.93 17.49
N SER A 35 6.75 10.76 16.46
CA SER A 35 7.77 11.69 15.97
C SER A 35 8.15 12.74 17.04
N LYS A 36 7.17 13.18 17.85
CA LYS A 36 7.38 14.08 19.00
C LYS A 36 8.30 13.55 20.09
N ARG A 37 8.65 12.26 20.06
CA ARG A 37 9.65 11.69 20.98
C ARG A 37 11.08 12.18 20.67
N LYS A 38 11.30 12.84 19.53
CA LYS A 38 12.55 13.54 19.14
C LYS A 38 13.83 12.70 19.32
N PHE A 39 13.90 11.55 18.65
CA PHE A 39 15.10 10.70 18.63
C PHE A 39 15.66 10.53 17.21
N GLY A 40 16.98 10.36 17.11
CA GLY A 40 17.67 10.13 15.84
C GLY A 40 17.59 11.32 14.88
N GLU A 41 17.51 11.05 13.58
CA GLU A 41 17.45 12.04 12.49
C GLU A 41 16.20 12.95 12.53
N TRP A 42 15.24 12.60 13.38
CA TRP A 42 14.00 13.34 13.60
C TRP A 42 14.10 14.38 14.73
N LYS A 43 15.23 14.41 15.43
CA LYS A 43 15.42 15.36 16.52
C LYS A 43 15.33 16.79 15.95
N ASP A 44 14.38 17.56 16.49
CA ASP A 44 14.11 18.97 16.15
C ASP A 44 13.43 19.27 14.81
N ARG A 45 12.77 18.28 14.20
CA ARG A 45 11.93 18.47 13.00
C ARG A 45 10.43 18.48 13.30
N ASP A 46 9.67 19.25 12.54
CA ASP A 46 8.21 19.16 12.52
C ASP A 46 7.75 17.93 11.72
N PHE A 47 6.64 17.30 12.14
CA PHE A 47 6.08 16.14 11.43
C PHE A 47 5.73 16.41 9.97
N SER A 48 5.43 17.65 9.60
CA SER A 48 5.16 18.01 8.21
C SER A 48 6.40 18.01 7.33
N GLU A 49 7.62 18.02 7.87
CA GLU A 49 8.85 17.95 7.07
C GLU A 49 9.06 16.55 6.50
N ILE A 50 9.20 16.41 5.19
CA ILE A 50 9.52 15.12 4.57
C ILE A 50 11.02 14.83 4.67
N LEU A 51 11.35 13.69 5.28
CA LEU A 51 12.72 13.18 5.39
C LEU A 51 12.89 11.90 4.57
N LEU A 52 13.70 12.01 3.52
CA LEU A 52 14.13 10.88 2.69
C LEU A 52 15.34 10.18 3.34
N LYS A 53 15.26 8.86 3.51
CA LYS A 53 16.28 8.07 4.23
C LYS A 53 16.99 7.11 3.30
N GLU A 54 17.96 7.65 2.57
CA GLU A 54 18.83 6.92 1.64
C GLU A 54 19.40 5.62 2.20
N HIS A 55 19.93 5.68 3.43
CA HIS A 55 20.55 4.55 4.12
C HIS A 55 19.57 3.41 4.43
N LYS A 56 18.25 3.63 4.32
CA LYS A 56 17.22 2.60 4.55
C LYS A 56 16.77 1.89 3.29
N LEU A 57 17.12 2.37 2.10
CA LEU A 57 16.63 1.77 0.85
C LEU A 57 16.98 0.29 0.74
N LYS A 58 18.15 -0.12 1.22
CA LYS A 58 18.63 -1.51 1.15
C LYS A 58 18.13 -2.42 2.28
N GLU A 59 17.30 -1.93 3.21
CA GLU A 59 16.84 -2.76 4.34
C GLU A 59 16.09 -4.05 3.92
N PRO A 60 15.25 -4.08 2.86
CA PRO A 60 14.55 -5.29 2.44
C PRO A 60 15.48 -6.48 2.11
N PHE A 61 16.64 -6.22 1.48
CA PHE A 61 17.61 -7.26 1.14
C PHE A 61 18.16 -8.03 2.35
N SER A 62 18.10 -7.44 3.54
CA SER A 62 18.58 -8.09 4.78
C SER A 62 17.64 -9.19 5.31
N ILE A 63 16.40 -9.25 4.82
CA ILE A 63 15.39 -10.19 5.30
C ILE A 63 15.44 -11.45 4.43
N ARG A 64 15.85 -12.57 5.03
CA ARG A 64 15.95 -13.85 4.30
C ARG A 64 14.62 -14.55 4.11
N LYS A 65 13.75 -14.49 5.12
CA LYS A 65 12.45 -15.18 5.09
C LYS A 65 11.46 -14.38 4.23
N PRO A 66 10.68 -15.03 3.35
CA PRO A 66 9.50 -14.41 2.75
C PRO A 66 8.62 -13.76 3.83
N SER A 67 8.26 -12.49 3.63
CA SER A 67 7.62 -11.65 4.65
C SER A 67 6.71 -10.62 3.98
N LYS A 68 5.65 -10.22 4.68
CA LYS A 68 4.86 -9.03 4.38
C LYS A 68 5.54 -7.81 5.00
N ILE A 69 5.79 -6.79 4.20
CA ILE A 69 6.52 -5.58 4.57
C ILE A 69 5.62 -4.38 4.30
N PHE A 70 5.18 -3.73 5.37
CA PHE A 70 4.44 -2.48 5.26
C PHE A 70 5.39 -1.31 4.99
N VAL A 71 5.17 -0.61 3.88
CA VAL A 71 6.00 0.50 3.43
C VAL A 71 5.43 1.81 3.98
N ASN A 72 6.31 2.59 4.61
CA ASN A 72 6.02 3.92 5.16
C ASN A 72 4.93 3.95 6.25
N SER A 73 5.11 3.16 7.30
CA SER A 73 4.30 3.28 8.54
C SER A 73 4.43 4.63 9.29
N MET A 74 5.31 5.53 8.85
CA MET A 74 5.62 6.80 9.51
C MET A 74 5.53 8.01 8.55
N SER A 75 4.95 7.81 7.37
CA SER A 75 4.76 8.83 6.32
C SER A 75 3.65 8.39 5.36
N ASP A 76 3.41 9.16 4.31
CA ASP A 76 2.69 8.69 3.12
C ASP A 76 3.71 8.62 1.98
N LEU A 77 3.76 7.52 1.22
CA LEU A 77 4.73 7.37 0.12
C LEU A 77 4.45 8.38 -1.01
N PHE A 78 3.18 8.67 -1.25
CA PHE A 78 2.72 9.56 -2.32
C PHE A 78 2.44 10.96 -1.81
N HIS A 79 3.17 11.39 -0.77
CA HIS A 79 3.15 12.79 -0.34
C HIS A 79 3.78 13.68 -1.41
N ASP A 80 3.22 14.87 -1.63
CA ASP A 80 3.61 15.77 -2.73
C ASP A 80 5.10 16.16 -2.71
N ASP A 81 5.67 16.32 -1.51
CA ASP A 81 7.11 16.58 -1.31
C ASP A 81 8.03 15.35 -1.43
N VAL A 82 7.52 14.14 -1.73
CA VAL A 82 8.34 12.97 -2.05
C VAL A 82 8.58 12.97 -3.56
N PRO A 83 9.84 13.15 -4.03
CA PRO A 83 10.13 13.18 -5.46
C PRO A 83 9.88 11.82 -6.10
N ASP A 84 9.36 11.81 -7.34
CA ASP A 84 9.17 10.57 -8.13
C ASP A 84 10.43 9.73 -8.18
N SER A 85 11.59 10.35 -8.41
CA SER A 85 12.89 9.66 -8.44
C SER A 85 13.24 8.91 -7.15
N PHE A 86 12.68 9.30 -6.00
CA PHE A 86 12.82 8.55 -4.75
C PHE A 86 11.81 7.40 -4.65
N ILE A 87 10.58 7.62 -5.14
CA ILE A 87 9.56 6.57 -5.25
C ILE A 87 10.04 5.47 -6.23
N ASP A 88 10.65 5.85 -7.37
CA ASP A 88 11.22 4.91 -8.35
C ASP A 88 12.23 3.98 -7.69
N ARG A 89 13.09 4.53 -6.82
CA ARG A 89 14.11 3.76 -6.08
C ARG A 89 13.51 2.83 -5.05
N ILE A 90 12.39 3.21 -4.44
CA ILE A 90 11.64 2.32 -3.55
C ILE A 90 11.03 1.17 -4.35
N PHE A 91 10.37 1.45 -5.48
CA PHE A 91 9.79 0.43 -6.35
C PHE A 91 10.85 -0.49 -6.98
N GLY A 92 12.01 0.03 -7.38
CA GLY A 92 13.15 -0.76 -7.85
C GLY A 92 13.64 -1.76 -6.79
N VAL A 93 13.68 -1.36 -5.51
CA VAL A 93 13.98 -2.28 -4.41
C VAL A 93 12.88 -3.33 -4.23
N MET A 94 11.61 -2.97 -4.39
CA MET A 94 10.50 -3.93 -4.32
C MET A 94 10.58 -4.97 -5.45
N ALA A 95 10.91 -4.54 -6.66
CA ALA A 95 11.13 -5.40 -7.82
C ALA A 95 12.28 -6.39 -7.60
N LEU A 96 13.39 -5.93 -6.99
CA LEU A 96 14.53 -6.76 -6.63
C LEU A 96 14.32 -7.61 -5.37
N ASN A 97 13.11 -7.70 -4.82
CA ASN A 97 12.81 -8.52 -3.65
C ASN A 97 11.47 -9.27 -3.82
N PRO A 98 11.33 -10.12 -4.86
CA PRO A 98 10.07 -10.79 -5.19
C PRO A 98 9.59 -11.77 -4.10
N LYS A 99 10.52 -12.31 -3.29
CA LYS A 99 10.17 -13.15 -2.14
C LYS A 99 9.27 -12.44 -1.11
N HIS A 100 9.34 -11.11 -1.03
CA HIS A 100 8.56 -10.32 -0.08
C HIS A 100 7.29 -9.80 -0.72
N THR A 101 6.27 -9.57 0.10
CA THR A 101 5.06 -8.86 -0.29
C THR A 101 5.10 -7.47 0.32
N PHE A 102 5.10 -6.43 -0.51
CA PHE A 102 5.11 -5.05 -0.05
C PHE A 102 3.68 -4.51 0.01
N GLN A 103 3.29 -3.97 1.16
CA GLN A 103 1.99 -3.35 1.36
C GLN A 103 2.20 -1.83 1.36
N VAL A 104 1.60 -1.13 0.40
CA VAL A 104 1.66 0.34 0.29
C VAL A 104 0.27 0.88 0.56
N LEU A 105 0.15 1.82 1.50
CA LEU A 105 -1.12 2.43 1.90
C LEU A 105 -0.99 3.95 1.79
N THR A 106 -1.99 4.61 1.21
CA THR A 106 -2.00 6.07 1.04
C THR A 106 -3.36 6.70 1.34
N LYS A 107 -3.35 7.99 1.63
CA LYS A 107 -4.54 8.87 1.59
C LYS A 107 -4.52 9.83 0.40
N ARG A 108 -3.59 9.64 -0.54
CA ARG A 108 -3.36 10.49 -1.72
C ARG A 108 -3.43 9.64 -3.00
N PRO A 109 -4.59 9.01 -3.27
CA PRO A 109 -4.68 8.00 -4.31
C PRO A 109 -4.62 8.58 -5.72
N GLU A 110 -5.00 9.84 -5.92
CA GLU A 110 -4.83 10.55 -7.20
C GLU A 110 -3.35 10.64 -7.59
N ARG A 111 -2.50 11.13 -6.65
CA ARG A 111 -1.04 11.19 -6.83
C ARG A 111 -0.41 9.81 -7.03
N MET A 112 -0.94 8.79 -6.35
CA MET A 112 -0.54 7.40 -6.56
C MET A 112 -0.89 6.94 -7.98
N LEU A 113 -2.12 7.19 -8.44
CA LEU A 113 -2.56 6.79 -9.77
C LEU A 113 -1.71 7.47 -10.84
N GLU A 114 -1.57 8.80 -10.78
CA GLU A 114 -0.73 9.60 -11.69
C GLU A 114 0.68 9.04 -11.80
N TYR A 115 1.31 8.72 -10.66
CA TYR A 115 2.63 8.11 -10.64
C TYR A 115 2.66 6.75 -11.36
N LEU A 116 1.70 5.87 -11.06
CA LEU A 116 1.72 4.48 -11.51
C LEU A 116 1.33 4.29 -12.98
N THR A 117 0.65 5.27 -13.59
CA THR A 117 0.13 5.19 -14.96
C THR A 117 0.97 5.99 -15.97
N THR A 118 2.19 6.40 -15.63
CA THR A 118 3.12 6.98 -16.60
C THR A 118 3.48 5.97 -17.70
N GLU A 119 3.66 6.44 -18.95
CA GLU A 119 3.70 5.62 -20.17
C GLU A 119 4.75 4.50 -20.14
N ASP A 120 5.94 4.75 -19.59
CA ASP A 120 7.03 3.77 -19.49
C ASP A 120 7.41 3.45 -18.03
N ARG A 121 6.41 3.37 -17.14
CA ARG A 121 6.67 3.08 -15.72
C ARG A 121 7.47 1.79 -15.51
N ALA A 122 7.20 0.76 -16.32
CA ALA A 122 7.94 -0.50 -16.24
C ALA A 122 9.44 -0.34 -16.56
N GLY A 123 9.75 0.38 -17.64
CA GLY A 123 11.13 0.69 -18.05
C GLY A 123 11.87 1.52 -17.01
N GLU A 124 11.23 2.59 -16.52
CA GLU A 124 11.81 3.47 -15.48
C GLU A 124 12.18 2.70 -14.21
N ILE A 125 11.30 1.81 -13.73
CA ILE A 125 11.59 0.97 -12.56
C ILE A 125 12.67 -0.07 -12.88
N GLY A 126 12.68 -0.62 -14.09
CA GLY A 126 13.73 -1.53 -14.57
C GLY A 126 15.11 -0.90 -14.56
N ASP A 127 15.24 0.33 -15.05
CA ASP A 127 16.49 1.10 -15.07
C ASP A 127 16.99 1.41 -13.65
N VAL A 128 16.08 1.78 -12.76
CA VAL A 128 16.43 2.03 -11.36
C VAL A 128 16.86 0.75 -10.66
N ALA A 129 16.15 -0.37 -10.87
CA ALA A 129 16.55 -1.68 -10.35
C ALA A 129 17.95 -2.07 -10.87
N TYR A 130 18.22 -1.87 -12.16
CA TYR A 130 19.52 -2.11 -12.75
C TYR A 130 20.62 -1.29 -12.08
N SER A 131 20.38 0.00 -11.79
CA SER A 131 21.37 0.86 -11.12
C SER A 131 21.79 0.34 -9.73
N PHE A 132 20.87 -0.32 -9.00
CA PHE A 132 21.19 -0.96 -7.72
C PHE A 132 22.09 -2.18 -7.91
N VAL A 133 21.82 -2.99 -8.94
CA VAL A 133 22.65 -4.13 -9.31
C VAL A 133 24.04 -3.65 -9.72
N GLU A 134 24.13 -2.72 -10.67
CA GLU A 134 25.39 -2.19 -11.18
C GLU A 134 26.26 -1.62 -10.03
N SER A 135 25.67 -0.81 -9.16
CA SER A 135 26.35 -0.26 -7.99
C SER A 135 26.92 -1.35 -7.07
N ASN A 136 26.20 -2.47 -6.88
CA ASN A 136 26.68 -3.59 -6.07
C ASN A 136 27.92 -4.25 -6.68
N TRP A 137 27.93 -4.45 -8.01
CA TRP A 137 29.06 -5.04 -8.72
C TRP A 137 30.27 -4.10 -8.79
N GLN A 138 30.06 -2.81 -9.01
CA GLN A 138 31.13 -1.79 -9.04
C GLN A 138 31.89 -1.71 -7.71
N THR A 139 31.18 -1.75 -6.57
CA THR A 139 31.84 -1.75 -5.25
C THR A 139 32.77 -2.94 -5.01
N ARG A 140 32.65 -4.00 -5.81
CA ARG A 140 33.41 -5.26 -5.66
C ARG A 140 34.55 -5.42 -6.66
N SER A 141 34.76 -4.48 -7.59
CA SER A 141 35.74 -4.61 -8.69
C SER A 141 35.55 -5.87 -9.53
N ILE A 142 34.33 -6.43 -9.57
CA ILE A 142 33.99 -7.59 -10.38
C ILE A 142 33.35 -7.08 -11.68
N LYS A 143 33.86 -7.52 -12.83
CA LYS A 143 33.23 -7.21 -14.12
C LYS A 143 31.86 -7.90 -14.19
N MET A 144 30.81 -7.13 -14.44
CA MET A 144 29.50 -7.70 -14.74
C MET A 144 29.58 -8.62 -15.97
N PRO A 145 28.77 -9.70 -16.02
CA PRO A 145 28.57 -10.46 -17.25
C PRO A 145 28.08 -9.51 -18.36
N HIS A 146 28.78 -9.49 -19.48
CA HIS A 146 28.70 -8.47 -20.53
C HIS A 146 27.47 -8.60 -21.46
N GLU A 147 26.33 -9.09 -20.95
CA GLU A 147 25.10 -9.22 -21.76
C GLU A 147 24.24 -7.96 -21.63
N SER A 148 23.88 -7.44 -22.81
CA SER A 148 23.29 -6.13 -23.13
C SER A 148 22.29 -5.53 -22.14
N THR A 149 22.39 -4.21 -21.97
CA THR A 149 21.40 -3.30 -21.36
C THR A 149 19.97 -3.52 -21.87
N ASP A 150 19.81 -4.01 -23.11
CA ASP A 150 18.52 -4.29 -23.77
C ASP A 150 17.68 -5.39 -23.09
N LYS A 151 18.20 -6.12 -22.09
CA LYS A 151 17.43 -7.11 -21.31
C LYS A 151 16.69 -6.51 -20.12
N TRP A 152 17.03 -5.31 -19.64
CA TRP A 152 16.58 -4.83 -18.32
C TRP A 152 15.18 -4.22 -18.29
N SER A 153 14.74 -3.59 -19.37
CA SER A 153 13.34 -3.18 -19.55
C SER A 153 12.37 -4.36 -19.56
N GLY A 154 12.84 -5.60 -19.82
CA GLY A 154 12.07 -6.83 -19.73
C GLY A 154 12.12 -7.56 -18.39
N LEU A 155 12.86 -7.04 -17.39
CA LEU A 155 13.02 -7.69 -16.07
C LEU A 155 11.96 -7.30 -15.04
N VAL A 156 11.11 -6.33 -15.36
CA VAL A 156 10.06 -5.86 -14.44
C VAL A 156 8.70 -6.07 -15.10
N GLU A 157 7.89 -6.99 -14.54
CA GLU A 157 6.46 -7.01 -14.84
C GLU A 157 5.79 -5.80 -14.20
N TRP A 158 4.93 -5.13 -14.98
CA TRP A 158 4.09 -4.06 -14.48
C TRP A 158 2.60 -4.40 -14.62
N PRO A 159 1.80 -4.25 -13.56
CA PRO A 159 2.20 -3.88 -12.21
C PRO A 159 3.02 -4.96 -11.49
N LEU A 160 3.89 -4.55 -10.56
CA LEU A 160 4.69 -5.47 -9.74
C LEU A 160 3.80 -6.48 -8.98
N PRO A 161 3.91 -7.80 -9.20
CA PRO A 161 3.00 -8.78 -8.59
C PRO A 161 3.09 -8.86 -7.06
N ASN A 162 4.23 -8.48 -6.51
CA ASN A 162 4.51 -8.53 -5.09
C ASN A 162 4.21 -7.21 -4.36
N VAL A 163 3.63 -6.21 -5.03
CA VAL A 163 3.20 -4.94 -4.45
C VAL A 163 1.69 -4.91 -4.34
N TRP A 164 1.20 -4.77 -3.10
CA TRP A 164 -0.22 -4.58 -2.79
C TRP A 164 -0.45 -3.10 -2.54
N LEU A 165 -1.40 -2.52 -3.27
CA LEU A 165 -1.76 -1.11 -3.14
C LEU A 165 -3.03 -0.97 -2.33
N GLY A 166 -3.10 0.05 -1.50
CA GLY A 166 -4.30 0.32 -0.75
C GLY A 166 -4.51 1.77 -0.43
N VAL A 167 -5.76 2.08 -0.12
CA VAL A 167 -6.19 3.41 0.31
C VAL A 167 -6.77 3.36 1.71
N SER A 168 -6.50 4.41 2.48
CA SER A 168 -7.18 4.61 3.75
C SER A 168 -8.44 5.43 3.57
N VAL A 169 -9.54 4.94 4.12
CA VAL A 169 -10.84 5.60 4.15
C VAL A 169 -11.36 5.63 5.58
N GLU A 170 -12.11 6.67 5.92
CA GLU A 170 -12.63 6.87 7.27
C GLU A 170 -14.15 6.73 7.35
N ASP A 171 -14.85 7.01 6.28
CA ASP A 171 -16.31 7.12 6.16
C ASP A 171 -16.71 7.06 4.67
N GLN A 172 -18.01 7.11 4.38
CA GLN A 172 -18.52 7.04 3.00
C GLN A 172 -17.93 8.13 2.09
N GLU A 173 -17.85 9.39 2.55
CA GLU A 173 -17.34 10.51 1.75
C GLU A 173 -15.90 10.23 1.28
N THR A 174 -15.04 9.78 2.19
CA THR A 174 -13.66 9.43 1.84
C THR A 174 -13.53 8.11 1.08
N ALA A 175 -14.53 7.22 1.16
CA ALA A 175 -14.62 6.01 0.36
C ALA A 175 -14.95 6.32 -1.11
N ASP A 176 -16.00 7.12 -1.31
CA ASP A 176 -16.44 7.65 -2.61
C ASP A 176 -15.31 8.43 -3.30
N GLU A 177 -14.58 9.26 -2.54
CA GLU A 177 -13.44 10.04 -3.05
C GLU A 177 -12.26 9.14 -3.49
N ARG A 178 -11.90 8.12 -2.71
CA ARG A 178 -10.55 7.49 -2.82
C ARG A 178 -10.52 6.12 -3.46
N ILE A 179 -11.58 5.33 -3.29
CA ILE A 179 -11.61 3.96 -3.81
C ILE A 179 -11.61 3.91 -5.35
N PRO A 180 -12.31 4.82 -6.08
CA PRO A 180 -12.29 4.79 -7.55
C PRO A 180 -10.87 4.86 -8.13
N PHE A 181 -10.03 5.78 -7.64
CA PHE A 181 -8.61 5.86 -8.01
C PHE A 181 -7.85 4.55 -7.75
N LEU A 182 -8.15 3.85 -6.66
CA LEU A 182 -7.54 2.53 -6.38
C LEU A 182 -8.03 1.48 -7.38
N MET A 183 -9.31 1.49 -7.74
CA MET A 183 -9.89 0.56 -8.73
C MET A 183 -9.31 0.75 -10.12
N GLU A 184 -8.81 1.94 -10.45
CA GLU A 184 -8.06 2.24 -11.68
C GLU A 184 -6.57 1.89 -11.58
N ALA A 185 -5.96 2.00 -10.40
CA ALA A 185 -4.52 1.84 -10.24
C ALA A 185 -4.03 0.44 -10.70
N PRO A 186 -2.88 0.35 -11.39
CA PRO A 186 -2.34 -0.93 -11.80
C PRO A 186 -1.76 -1.66 -10.58
N ALA A 187 -2.48 -2.67 -10.08
CA ALA A 187 -2.02 -3.57 -9.02
C ALA A 187 -2.69 -4.94 -9.14
N LYS A 188 -1.95 -6.00 -8.77
CA LYS A 188 -2.51 -7.36 -8.70
C LYS A 188 -3.38 -7.59 -7.46
N ILE A 189 -3.13 -6.84 -6.39
CA ILE A 189 -3.90 -6.88 -5.14
C ILE A 189 -4.16 -5.44 -4.69
N LYS A 190 -5.42 -5.13 -4.48
CA LYS A 190 -5.93 -3.84 -4.01
C LYS A 190 -6.62 -4.01 -2.67
N PHE A 191 -6.30 -3.17 -1.70
CA PHE A 191 -6.88 -3.27 -0.37
C PHE A 191 -7.39 -1.95 0.18
N ILE A 192 -8.48 -2.02 0.94
CA ILE A 192 -9.00 -0.88 1.68
C ILE A 192 -8.55 -1.01 3.13
N SER A 193 -8.03 0.08 3.69
CA SER A 193 -7.84 0.23 5.13
C SER A 193 -8.85 1.23 5.65
N ALA A 194 -9.98 0.72 6.13
CA ALA A 194 -11.01 1.46 6.83
C ALA A 194 -10.54 1.77 8.26
N GLU A 195 -9.48 2.59 8.37
CA GLU A 195 -8.76 2.88 9.61
C GLU A 195 -8.22 4.33 9.68
N PRO A 196 -8.64 5.12 10.70
CA PRO A 196 -9.70 4.81 11.64
C PRO A 196 -11.07 4.81 10.96
N LEU A 197 -11.92 3.83 11.27
CA LEU A 197 -13.32 3.86 10.86
C LEU A 197 -14.11 4.86 11.72
N LEU A 198 -14.51 5.97 11.10
CA LEU A 198 -15.20 7.11 11.72
C LEU A 198 -16.66 7.25 11.27
N GLY A 199 -17.05 6.56 10.20
CA GLY A 199 -18.42 6.49 9.70
C GLY A 199 -18.77 5.10 9.17
N GLU A 200 -20.02 4.93 8.76
CA GLU A 200 -20.43 3.75 7.99
C GLU A 200 -19.92 3.86 6.55
N ILE A 201 -19.65 2.71 5.92
CA ILE A 201 -19.17 2.60 4.54
C ILE A 201 -19.95 1.49 3.87
N ASP A 202 -20.55 1.80 2.72
CA ASP A 202 -21.15 0.87 1.78
C ASP A 202 -20.24 0.76 0.54
N LEU A 203 -19.46 -0.32 0.46
CA LEU A 203 -18.58 -0.63 -0.66
C LEU A 203 -19.34 -1.18 -1.87
N THR A 204 -20.64 -1.44 -1.73
CA THR A 204 -21.47 -1.93 -2.82
C THR A 204 -22.14 -0.82 -3.61
N ASN A 205 -22.11 0.40 -3.06
CA ASN A 205 -22.79 1.58 -3.58
C ASN A 205 -21.90 2.83 -3.38
N LEU A 206 -20.76 2.88 -4.07
CA LEU A 206 -19.91 4.07 -4.09
C LEU A 206 -20.44 5.06 -5.13
N GLU A 207 -20.58 6.32 -4.74
CA GLU A 207 -20.94 7.39 -5.66
C GLU A 207 -19.66 7.97 -6.29
N THR A 208 -19.56 7.96 -7.62
CA THR A 208 -18.39 8.44 -8.35
C THR A 208 -18.77 9.52 -9.36
N GLU A 209 -17.88 10.48 -9.58
CA GLU A 209 -18.12 11.56 -10.54
C GLU A 209 -18.16 11.03 -11.98
N ASP A 210 -17.26 10.10 -12.33
CA ASP A 210 -17.05 9.64 -13.70
C ASP A 210 -17.82 8.37 -14.07
N TYR A 211 -18.14 7.51 -13.10
CA TYR A 211 -18.72 6.18 -13.36
C TYR A 211 -20.12 5.98 -12.76
N GLY A 212 -20.67 7.01 -12.10
CA GLY A 212 -21.90 6.89 -11.32
C GLY A 212 -21.72 5.93 -10.14
N THR A 213 -22.69 5.06 -9.92
CA THR A 213 -22.67 4.11 -8.80
C THR A 213 -21.83 2.87 -9.10
N VAL A 214 -20.86 2.57 -8.22
CA VAL A 214 -19.92 1.44 -8.37
C VAL A 214 -19.97 0.48 -7.19
N ASN A 215 -19.98 -0.83 -7.49
CA ASN A 215 -19.72 -1.87 -6.50
C ASN A 215 -18.22 -2.21 -6.46
N ALA A 216 -17.51 -1.68 -5.47
CA ALA A 216 -16.07 -1.85 -5.33
C ALA A 216 -15.63 -3.30 -5.10
N LEU A 217 -16.48 -4.12 -4.49
CA LEU A 217 -16.16 -5.53 -4.21
C LEU A 217 -16.30 -6.43 -5.43
N LYS A 218 -17.07 -6.01 -6.45
CA LYS A 218 -17.32 -6.80 -7.67
C LYS A 218 -16.66 -6.21 -8.91
N GLY A 219 -16.22 -4.95 -8.88
CA GLY A 219 -15.67 -4.26 -10.04
C GLY A 219 -16.71 -3.99 -11.13
N ASN A 220 -18.00 -4.03 -10.77
CA ASN A 220 -19.11 -3.86 -11.70
C ASN A 220 -19.77 -2.50 -11.47
N LEU A 221 -20.09 -1.81 -12.56
CA LEU A 221 -20.93 -0.61 -12.59
C LEU A 221 -22.40 -1.04 -12.47
N ASP A 222 -23.20 -0.35 -11.65
CA ASP A 222 -24.65 -0.49 -11.74
C ASP A 222 -25.16 0.33 -12.93
N ILE A 223 -25.16 -0.30 -14.11
CA ILE A 223 -25.47 0.31 -15.41
C ILE A 223 -26.95 0.72 -15.53
N LEU A 224 -27.79 0.46 -14.52
CA LEU A 224 -29.23 0.76 -14.58
C LEU A 224 -29.59 2.26 -14.70
N SER A 225 -28.63 3.19 -14.59
CA SER A 225 -28.86 4.63 -14.79
C SER A 225 -28.37 5.20 -16.15
N MET A 226 -27.53 4.49 -16.90
CA MET A 226 -26.92 5.02 -18.14
C MET A 226 -27.38 4.25 -19.37
N GLY A 227 -28.48 4.73 -19.98
CA GLY A 227 -29.08 4.19 -21.20
C GLY A 227 -28.29 4.44 -22.50
N TYR A 228 -26.96 4.36 -22.51
CA TYR A 228 -26.16 4.40 -23.73
C TYR A 228 -25.06 3.36 -23.71
N TYR A 229 -25.21 2.38 -24.61
CA TYR A 229 -24.14 1.55 -25.11
C TYR A 229 -23.19 2.41 -25.95
N GLU A 230 -21.92 2.46 -25.56
CA GLU A 230 -20.74 2.32 -26.43
C GLU A 230 -19.48 2.35 -25.55
N ASP A 231 -18.84 1.19 -25.39
CA ASP A 231 -17.38 1.04 -25.19
C ASP A 231 -16.66 1.90 -24.13
N VAL A 232 -17.17 1.99 -22.89
CA VAL A 232 -16.32 2.44 -21.75
C VAL A 232 -15.41 1.27 -21.32
N TRP A 233 -14.40 0.96 -22.14
CA TRP A 233 -13.32 0.05 -21.80
C TRP A 233 -12.35 0.71 -20.81
N GLY A 234 -12.79 0.80 -19.56
CA GLY A 234 -11.96 1.01 -18.39
C GLY A 234 -12.41 0.03 -17.32
N THR A 235 -11.85 -1.19 -17.31
CA THR A 235 -12.19 -2.21 -16.30
C THR A 235 -11.69 -1.75 -14.95
N LEU A 236 -12.55 -1.08 -14.18
CA LEU A 236 -12.36 -0.91 -12.74
C LEU A 236 -12.18 -2.29 -12.12
N SER A 237 -11.01 -2.57 -11.55
CA SER A 237 -10.80 -3.87 -10.93
C SER A 237 -11.40 -3.88 -9.53
N PRO A 238 -11.96 -5.02 -9.07
CA PRO A 238 -12.48 -5.15 -7.73
C PRO A 238 -11.40 -4.98 -6.66
N ILE A 239 -11.85 -4.76 -5.43
CA ILE A 239 -11.03 -4.77 -4.21
C ILE A 239 -10.85 -6.19 -3.72
N ASP A 240 -9.61 -6.56 -3.39
CA ASP A 240 -9.22 -7.91 -3.01
C ASP A 240 -9.16 -8.14 -1.50
N TRP A 241 -9.13 -7.08 -0.69
CA TRP A 241 -8.99 -7.19 0.76
C TRP A 241 -9.49 -5.95 1.50
N VAL A 242 -10.23 -6.15 2.59
CA VAL A 242 -10.70 -5.04 3.43
C VAL A 242 -10.22 -5.22 4.86
N ILE A 243 -9.55 -4.19 5.37
CA ILE A 243 -9.09 -4.08 6.75
C ILE A 243 -9.97 -3.05 7.46
N ALA A 244 -10.55 -3.40 8.60
CA ALA A 244 -11.34 -2.49 9.41
C ALA A 244 -10.77 -2.35 10.83
N GLY A 245 -10.81 -1.14 11.38
CA GLY A 245 -10.29 -0.88 12.71
C GLY A 245 -10.60 0.51 13.24
N GLY A 246 -10.72 0.59 14.57
CA GLY A 246 -10.87 1.86 15.28
C GLY A 246 -9.55 2.63 15.41
N GLU A 247 -9.68 3.89 15.81
CA GLU A 247 -8.54 4.79 15.99
C GLU A 247 -7.59 4.33 17.10
N SER A 248 -6.29 4.50 16.89
CA SER A 248 -5.29 4.10 17.89
C SER A 248 -4.97 5.23 18.87
N GLY A 249 -4.68 4.87 20.12
CA GLY A 249 -4.09 5.78 21.10
C GLY A 249 -5.08 6.32 22.14
N PRO A 250 -4.62 7.16 23.07
CA PRO A 250 -5.40 7.51 24.27
C PRO A 250 -6.60 8.41 24.02
N ASN A 251 -6.67 9.05 22.84
CA ASN A 251 -7.75 9.94 22.43
C ASN A 251 -8.54 9.33 21.25
N ALA A 252 -8.50 8.00 21.12
CA ALA A 252 -9.19 7.28 20.07
C ALA A 252 -10.69 7.58 20.07
N ARG A 253 -11.19 8.00 18.92
CA ARG A 253 -12.63 8.11 18.67
C ARG A 253 -13.26 6.72 18.63
N LEU A 254 -14.48 6.63 19.15
CA LEU A 254 -15.22 5.36 19.23
C LEU A 254 -15.70 4.93 17.85
N VAL A 255 -15.30 3.72 17.44
CA VAL A 255 -15.91 3.02 16.31
C VAL A 255 -17.20 2.33 16.76
N ARG A 256 -18.23 2.33 15.91
CA ARG A 256 -19.48 1.62 16.22
C ARG A 256 -19.40 0.16 15.76
N PRO A 257 -19.82 -0.82 16.58
CA PRO A 257 -19.85 -2.24 16.19
C PRO A 257 -20.59 -2.54 14.90
N ASN A 258 -21.72 -1.86 14.64
CA ASN A 258 -22.48 -2.10 13.42
C ASN A 258 -21.74 -1.71 12.14
N TRP A 259 -20.85 -0.70 12.17
CA TRP A 259 -20.06 -0.33 10.99
C TRP A 259 -19.08 -1.44 10.61
N ILE A 260 -18.42 -2.05 11.61
CA ILE A 260 -17.52 -3.18 11.40
C ILE A 260 -18.28 -4.41 10.90
N ARG A 261 -19.46 -4.71 11.48
CA ARG A 261 -20.32 -5.81 11.03
C ARG A 261 -20.77 -5.61 9.59
N ASN A 262 -21.20 -4.41 9.23
CA ASN A 262 -21.65 -4.10 7.89
C ASN A 262 -20.52 -4.35 6.87
N LEU A 263 -19.31 -3.82 7.12
CA LEU A 263 -18.16 -4.10 6.25
C LEU A 263 -17.81 -5.60 6.17
N ARG A 264 -17.84 -6.33 7.29
CA ARG A 264 -17.63 -7.80 7.30
C ARG A 264 -18.66 -8.50 6.42
N ASP A 265 -19.93 -8.16 6.58
CA ASP A 265 -21.04 -8.83 5.90
C ASP A 265 -20.97 -8.57 4.39
N GLN A 266 -20.72 -7.32 3.97
CA GLN A 266 -20.46 -6.97 2.56
C GLN A 266 -19.30 -7.78 1.97
N CYS A 267 -18.19 -7.90 2.69
CA CYS A 267 -17.02 -8.67 2.24
C CYS A 267 -17.34 -10.17 2.14
N THR A 268 -18.05 -10.71 3.13
CA THR A 268 -18.47 -12.11 3.16
C THR A 268 -19.39 -12.44 1.99
N ASP A 269 -20.36 -11.58 1.70
CA ASP A 269 -21.29 -11.73 0.59
C ASP A 269 -20.61 -11.65 -0.79
N ALA A 270 -19.46 -10.97 -0.87
CA ALA A 270 -18.66 -10.84 -2.08
C ALA A 270 -17.48 -11.82 -2.18
N ASP A 271 -17.28 -12.72 -1.20
CA ASP A 271 -16.10 -13.59 -1.07
C ASP A 271 -14.76 -12.81 -1.06
N VAL A 272 -14.78 -11.61 -0.48
CA VAL A 272 -13.60 -10.77 -0.29
C VAL A 272 -13.05 -10.98 1.13
N PRO A 273 -11.74 -11.29 1.29
CA PRO A 273 -11.10 -11.39 2.58
C PRO A 273 -11.33 -10.16 3.47
N PHE A 274 -11.73 -10.39 4.72
CA PHE A 274 -11.94 -9.37 5.74
C PHE A 274 -10.98 -9.52 6.93
N PHE A 275 -10.34 -8.42 7.32
CA PHE A 275 -9.45 -8.34 8.48
C PHE A 275 -9.95 -7.29 9.48
N PHE A 276 -10.43 -7.72 10.64
CA PHE A 276 -10.72 -6.83 11.75
C PHE A 276 -9.49 -6.72 12.67
N LYS A 277 -8.93 -5.52 12.77
CA LYS A 277 -7.69 -5.29 13.52
C LYS A 277 -7.93 -5.00 15.00
N GLN A 278 -8.73 -3.99 15.33
CA GLN A 278 -8.95 -3.55 16.72
C GLN A 278 -10.13 -2.57 16.84
N TRP A 279 -10.64 -2.41 18.07
CA TRP A 279 -11.69 -1.42 18.38
C TRP A 279 -11.18 -0.01 18.66
N GLY A 280 -9.94 0.16 19.14
CA GLY A 280 -9.34 1.45 19.44
C GLY A 280 -9.54 2.01 20.87
N ASP A 281 -10.53 1.54 21.66
CA ASP A 281 -10.64 1.92 23.10
C ASP A 281 -9.51 1.23 23.90
N LYS A 282 -8.92 1.96 24.87
CA LYS A 282 -7.96 1.45 25.88
C LYS A 282 -8.45 0.19 26.59
N ARG A 283 -9.76 -0.03 26.67
CA ARG A 283 -10.39 -1.18 27.34
C ARG A 283 -10.64 -2.38 26.43
N ASN A 284 -10.51 -2.24 25.11
CA ASN A 284 -10.85 -3.31 24.17
C ASN A 284 -9.91 -3.30 22.96
N SER A 285 -8.62 -3.55 23.17
CA SER A 285 -7.63 -3.66 22.08
C SER A 285 -7.70 -5.00 21.33
N GLY A 286 -8.70 -5.84 21.61
CA GLY A 286 -8.85 -7.13 20.96
C GLY A 286 -9.38 -7.01 19.53
N ALA A 287 -9.07 -8.02 18.71
CA ALA A 287 -9.52 -8.17 17.33
C ALA A 287 -10.80 -9.04 17.21
N ARG A 288 -11.57 -9.17 18.30
CA ARG A 288 -12.77 -10.02 18.33
C ARG A 288 -14.03 -9.23 18.00
N LEU A 289 -14.74 -9.68 16.98
CA LEU A 289 -16.05 -9.22 16.56
C LEU A 289 -17.05 -10.35 16.76
N ASP A 290 -18.08 -10.11 17.58
CA ASP A 290 -19.11 -11.11 17.92
C ASP A 290 -18.54 -12.43 18.50
N GLY A 291 -17.40 -12.35 19.18
CA GLY A 291 -16.73 -13.49 19.81
C GLY A 291 -15.70 -14.19 18.93
N GLU A 292 -15.56 -13.79 17.66
CA GLU A 292 -14.68 -14.43 16.68
C GLU A 292 -13.56 -13.49 16.20
N GLU A 293 -12.43 -14.06 15.80
CA GLU A 293 -11.36 -13.31 15.14
C GLU A 293 -11.56 -13.33 13.62
N TRP A 294 -11.47 -12.16 13.00
CA TRP A 294 -11.56 -12.01 11.55
C TRP A 294 -10.20 -11.58 11.03
N LYS A 295 -9.36 -12.54 10.62
CA LYS A 295 -7.96 -12.31 10.24
C LYS A 295 -7.64 -12.94 8.88
N GLN A 296 -8.52 -12.70 7.89
CA GLN A 296 -8.36 -13.23 6.54
C GLN A 296 -7.37 -12.38 5.75
N PHE A 297 -6.69 -13.01 4.79
CA PHE A 297 -5.74 -12.38 3.88
C PHE A 297 -6.03 -12.82 2.45
N PRO A 298 -5.74 -11.97 1.44
CA PRO A 298 -5.81 -12.38 0.04
C PRO A 298 -4.72 -13.41 -0.26
N LYS A 299 -4.96 -14.21 -1.31
CA LYS A 299 -3.94 -15.12 -1.82
C LYS A 299 -2.85 -14.32 -2.52
N LYS A 300 -1.58 -14.61 -2.23
CA LYS A 300 -0.43 -13.96 -2.91
C LYS A 300 -0.52 -14.25 -4.41
N ALA A 301 -0.32 -13.23 -5.24
CA ALA A 301 -0.07 -13.42 -6.67
C ALA A 301 1.24 -14.20 -6.89
N ALA A 302 1.37 -14.89 -8.03
CA ALA A 302 2.62 -15.53 -8.40
C ALA A 302 3.71 -14.47 -8.61
N ASP A 303 4.95 -14.80 -8.22
CA ASP A 303 6.08 -13.89 -8.37
C ASP A 303 6.57 -13.90 -9.85
N PHE A 304 6.88 -12.72 -10.40
CA PHE A 304 7.41 -12.59 -11.76
C PHE A 304 8.85 -13.11 -11.89
N LEU A 305 9.70 -12.72 -10.94
CA LEU A 305 11.06 -13.25 -10.77
C LEU A 305 11.08 -14.15 -9.55
N THR A 306 11.74 -15.29 -9.67
CA THR A 306 12.10 -16.13 -8.53
C THR A 306 13.22 -15.47 -7.72
N GLN A 307 13.33 -15.84 -6.43
CA GLN A 307 14.43 -15.34 -5.62
C GLN A 307 15.80 -15.78 -6.18
N ASP A 308 15.88 -16.96 -6.78
CA ASP A 308 17.12 -17.48 -7.39
C ASP A 308 17.56 -16.64 -8.60
N GLU A 309 16.61 -16.21 -9.45
CA GLU A 309 16.90 -15.29 -10.57
C GLU A 309 17.44 -13.96 -10.05
N VAL A 310 16.85 -13.41 -8.99
CA VAL A 310 17.34 -12.16 -8.38
C VAL A 310 18.70 -12.33 -7.72
N ASP A 311 18.93 -13.44 -7.01
CA ASP A 311 20.23 -13.72 -6.39
C ASP A 311 21.34 -13.90 -7.45
N ALA A 312 21.00 -14.46 -8.61
CA ALA A 312 21.91 -14.54 -9.76
C ALA A 312 22.25 -13.14 -10.33
N LEU A 313 21.27 -12.22 -10.38
CA LEU A 313 21.47 -10.84 -10.84
C LEU A 313 22.30 -10.01 -9.84
N LEU A 314 21.96 -10.07 -8.56
CA LEU A 314 22.64 -9.32 -7.50
C LEU A 314 24.04 -9.87 -7.20
N GLY A 315 24.28 -11.15 -7.50
CA GLY A 315 25.41 -11.91 -7.01
C GLY A 315 25.27 -12.23 -5.51
N PRO A 316 26.27 -12.89 -4.88
CA PRO A 316 26.21 -13.21 -3.46
C PRO A 316 26.14 -11.93 -2.62
N LEU A 317 25.01 -11.67 -1.96
CA LEU A 317 24.84 -10.51 -1.07
C LEU A 317 25.80 -10.55 0.13
#